data_AF-A0A7C6VR95-F1
#
_entry.id   AF-A0A7C6VR95-F1
#
_cell.length_a   1.000
_cell.length_b   1.000
_cell.length_c   1.000
_cell.angle_alpha   90.00
_cell.angle_beta   90.00
_cell.angle_gamma   90.00
#
_symmetry.space_group_name_H-M   'P 1'
#
loop_
_entity.id
_entity.type
_entity.pdbx_description
1 polymer ?
#
loop_
_entity_poly.entity_id
_entity_poly.type
_entity_poly.pdbx_seq_one_letter_code
_entity_poly.pdbx_strand_id
1 'polypeptide(L)' 'RGGIFMYPLDEKCRAKGGKLRLMYEANPMAMLVEQAGGAASTGRERILDVQPAELHQRVPVILGSKNEVERVVGYHQGA' A
#
# COMPACT_ATOMS: atom_id res chain seq x y z
N ARG A 1 7.36 -15.85 9.46
CA ARG A 1 5.95 -15.74 9.89
C ARG A 1 5.24 -14.82 8.90
N GLY A 2 4.11 -15.27 8.32
CA GLY A 2 3.31 -14.47 7.39
C GLY A 2 2.32 -13.55 8.10
N GLY A 3 1.41 -12.93 7.35
CA GLY A 3 0.45 -11.95 7.82
C GLY A 3 0.33 -10.73 6.90
N ILE A 4 -0.30 -9.67 7.40
CA ILE A 4 -0.55 -8.42 6.69
C ILE A 4 -0.13 -7.23 7.57
N PHE A 5 0.47 -6.22 6.94
CA PHE A 5 0.73 -4.92 7.53
C PHE A 5 -0.10 -3.87 6.79
N MET A 6 -0.70 -2.95 7.55
CA MET A 6 -1.54 -1.91 6.98
C MET A 6 -1.28 -0.57 7.64
N TYR A 7 -1.17 0.46 6.80
CA TYR A 7 -1.29 1.86 7.17
C TYR A 7 -2.32 2.50 6.23
N PRO A 8 -3.63 2.27 6.47
CA PRO A 8 -4.68 2.71 5.57
C PRO A 8 -4.88 4.24 5.63
N LEU A 9 -5.67 4.75 4.70
CA LEU A 9 -6.11 6.14 4.74
C LEU A 9 -7.10 6.31 5.90
N ASP A 10 -6.77 7.20 6.84
CA ASP A 10 -7.66 7.61 7.94
C ASP A 10 -8.02 9.10 7.83
N GLU A 11 -8.97 9.56 8.63
CA GLU A 11 -9.43 10.96 8.61
C GLU A 11 -8.30 11.96 8.92
N LYS A 12 -7.35 11.60 9.78
CA LYS A 12 -6.23 12.47 10.18
C LYS A 12 -5.23 12.70 9.05
N CYS A 13 -5.08 11.72 8.15
CA CYS A 13 -4.15 11.79 7.03
C CYS A 13 -4.81 11.92 5.65
N ARG A 14 -6.15 11.97 5.57
CA ARG A 14 -6.92 12.10 4.32
C ARG A 14 -6.42 13.24 3.44
N ALA A 15 -6.25 14.44 4.02
CA ALA A 15 -5.80 15.63 3.29
C ALA A 15 -4.37 15.51 2.73
N LYS A 16 -3.57 14.57 3.23
CA LYS A 16 -2.18 14.33 2.80
C LYS A 16 -2.04 13.09 1.93
N GLY A 17 -3.12 12.37 1.65
CA GLY A 17 -3.10 11.13 0.86
C GLY A 17 -2.52 9.91 1.60
N GLY A 18 -2.39 9.95 2.93
CA GLY A 18 -1.81 8.85 3.73
C GLY A 18 -0.71 9.32 4.66
N LYS A 19 -0.02 8.36 5.29
CA LYS A 19 1.07 8.68 6.25
C LYS A 19 2.47 8.35 5.73
N LEU A 20 2.64 7.20 5.08
CA LEU A 20 3.94 6.72 4.60
C LEU A 20 4.24 7.33 3.24
N ARG A 21 5.52 7.55 2.93
CA ARG A 21 5.99 8.15 1.67
C ARG A 21 6.20 7.10 0.62
N LEU A 22 5.75 7.41 -0.58
CA LEU A 22 5.82 6.51 -1.72
C LEU A 22 7.28 6.13 -2.04
N MET A 23 8.15 7.12 -2.19
CA MET A 23 9.49 6.91 -2.78
C MET A 23 10.45 6.09 -1.92
N TYR A 24 10.44 6.29 -0.60
CA TYR A 24 11.46 5.73 0.30
C TYR A 24 10.90 4.98 1.51
N GLU A 25 9.57 4.81 1.60
CA GLU A 25 8.94 3.93 2.58
C GLU A 25 8.13 2.83 1.87
N ALA A 26 7.18 3.20 0.99
CA ALA A 26 6.28 2.24 0.37
C ALA A 26 6.92 1.45 -0.79
N ASN A 27 7.55 2.12 -1.76
CA ASN A 27 8.14 1.46 -2.94
C ASN A 27 9.22 0.43 -2.57
N PRO A 28 10.19 0.73 -1.68
CA PRO A 28 11.20 -0.26 -1.30
C PRO A 28 10.58 -1.49 -0.63
N MET A 29 9.60 -1.28 0.26
CA MET A 29 8.93 -2.39 0.95
C MET A 29 8.06 -3.21 -0.01
N ALA A 30 7.34 -2.56 -0.93
CA ALA A 30 6.55 -3.23 -1.96
C ALA A 30 7.42 -4.11 -2.85
N MET A 31 8.57 -3.60 -3.31
CA MET A 31 9.53 -4.38 -4.10
C MET A 31 9.97 -5.64 -3.36
N LEU A 32 10.38 -5.53 -2.09
CA LEU A 32 10.81 -6.69 -1.30
C LEU A 32 9.68 -7.72 -1.09
N VAL A 33 8.49 -7.24 -0.74
CA VAL A 33 7.34 -8.09 -0.42
C VAL A 33 6.85 -8.85 -1.65
N GLU A 34 6.77 -8.19 -2.79
CA GLU A 34 6.32 -8.82 -4.03
C GLU A 34 7.33 -9.82 -4.58
N GLN A 35 8.64 -9.53 -4.49
CA GLN A 35 9.69 -10.50 -4.86
C GLN A 35 9.68 -11.72 -3.93
N ALA A 36 9.18 -11.59 -2.70
CA ALA A 36 8.94 -12.70 -1.79
C ALA A 36 7.61 -13.45 -2.06
N GLY A 37 6.89 -13.14 -3.14
CA GLY A 37 5.60 -13.74 -3.49
C GLY A 37 4.40 -13.16 -2.73
N GLY A 38 4.60 -12.07 -2.00
CA GLY A 38 3.53 -11.29 -1.37
C GLY A 38 2.85 -10.32 -2.34
N ALA A 39 2.04 -9.42 -1.79
CA ALA A 39 1.42 -8.34 -2.54
C ALA A 39 1.52 -7.02 -1.77
N ALA A 40 1.44 -5.89 -2.50
CA ALA A 40 1.48 -4.55 -1.95
C ALA A 40 0.55 -3.62 -2.74
N SER A 41 -0.41 -3.00 -2.07
CA SER A 41 -1.44 -2.15 -2.66
C SER A 41 -1.74 -0.92 -1.80
N THR A 42 -2.23 0.14 -2.43
CA THR A 42 -2.83 1.30 -1.77
C THR A 42 -4.27 1.03 -1.29
N GLY A 43 -4.81 -0.15 -1.60
CA GLY A 43 -6.22 -0.51 -1.48
C GLY A 43 -7.00 -0.33 -2.78
N ARG A 44 -6.49 0.49 -3.72
CA ARG A 44 -7.14 0.76 -5.02
C ARG A 44 -6.23 0.50 -6.22
N GLU A 45 -4.93 0.63 -6.04
CA GLU A 45 -3.91 0.39 -7.06
C GLU A 45 -2.72 -0.33 -6.44
N ARG A 46 -1.87 -0.94 -7.27
CA ARG A 46 -0.64 -1.62 -6.87
C ARG A 46 0.44 -0.57 -6.57
N ILE A 47 1.17 -0.72 -5.46
CA ILE A 47 2.10 0.33 -4.98
C ILE A 47 3.18 0.66 -6.02
N LEU A 48 3.76 -0.36 -6.67
CA LEU A 48 4.81 -0.16 -7.66
C LEU A 48 4.33 0.42 -9.00
N ASP A 49 3.02 0.51 -9.21
CA ASP A 49 2.44 1.08 -10.43
C ASP A 49 2.07 2.57 -10.24
N VAL A 50 2.09 3.06 -9.00
CA VAL A 50 1.77 4.45 -8.67
C VAL A 50 2.85 5.39 -9.23
N GLN A 51 2.46 6.24 -10.18
CA GLN A 51 3.36 7.29 -10.69
C GLN A 51 3.47 8.43 -9.65
N PRO A 52 4.69 8.75 -9.17
CA PRO A 52 4.89 9.80 -8.18
C PRO A 52 4.65 11.19 -8.80
N ALA A 53 3.84 12.01 -8.14
CA ALA A 53 3.63 13.42 -8.46
C ALA A 53 4.64 14.35 -7.75
N GLU A 54 5.17 13.93 -6.60
CA GLU A 54 6.13 14.69 -5.81
C GLU A 54 7.06 13.78 -5.01
N LEU A 55 8.25 14.27 -4.63
CA LEU A 55 9.27 13.48 -3.93
C LEU A 55 8.80 12.94 -2.57
N HIS A 56 7.99 13.72 -1.84
CA HIS A 56 7.51 13.38 -0.50
C HIS A 56 6.04 12.93 -0.49
N GLN A 57 5.52 12.48 -1.64
CA GLN A 57 4.15 12.02 -1.80
C GLN A 57 3.85 10.93 -0.77
N ARG A 58 2.71 11.05 -0.10
CA ARG A 58 2.24 10.02 0.82
C ARG A 58 1.20 9.12 0.17
N VAL A 59 1.10 7.91 0.69
CA VAL A 59 0.23 6.87 0.15
C VAL A 59 -0.28 5.98 1.30
N PRO A 60 -1.53 5.48 1.24
CA PRO A 60 -1.95 4.36 2.07
C PRO A 60 -1.19 3.08 1.67
N VAL A 61 -0.93 2.20 2.63
CA VAL A 61 -0.15 0.98 2.38
C VAL A 61 -0.87 -0.23 2.96
N ILE A 62 -1.03 -1.27 2.15
CA ILE A 62 -1.50 -2.60 2.52
C ILE A 62 -0.52 -3.58 1.88
N LEU A 63 0.27 -4.30 2.68
CA LEU A 63 1.25 -5.23 2.13
C LEU A 63 1.44 -6.48 3.00
N GLY A 64 1.90 -7.56 2.40
CA GLY A 64 2.20 -8.81 3.09
C GLY A 64 1.79 -10.04 2.28
N SER A 65 1.21 -11.02 2.96
CA SER A 65 0.81 -12.30 2.36
C SER A 65 -0.27 -12.05 1.30
N LYS A 66 -0.05 -12.56 0.08
CA LYS A 66 -0.87 -12.25 -1.10
C LYS A 66 -2.38 -12.38 -0.86
N ASN A 67 -2.83 -13.53 -0.35
CA ASN A 67 -4.25 -13.80 -0.10
C ASN A 67 -4.87 -12.83 0.93
N GLU A 68 -4.12 -12.42 1.94
CA GLU A 68 -4.60 -11.46 2.96
C GLU A 68 -4.75 -10.06 2.36
N VAL A 69 -3.76 -9.63 1.57
CA VAL A 69 -3.79 -8.33 0.89
C VAL A 69 -4.94 -8.28 -0.12
N GLU A 70 -5.08 -9.30 -0.97
CA GLU A 70 -6.16 -9.37 -1.97
C GLU A 70 -7.55 -9.37 -1.32
N ARG A 71 -7.72 -10.08 -0.19
CA ARG A 71 -8.96 -10.05 0.58
C ARG A 71 -9.33 -8.65 1.06
N VAL A 72 -8.37 -7.90 1.61
CA VAL A 72 -8.62 -6.53 2.08
C VAL A 72 -8.86 -5.58 0.90
N VAL A 73 -8.08 -5.70 -0.18
CA VAL A 73 -8.29 -4.90 -1.41
C VAL A 73 -9.69 -5.13 -1.98
N GLY A 74 -10.20 -6.37 -1.94
CA GLY A 74 -11.56 -6.70 -2.37
C GLY A 74 -12.66 -5.89 -1.66
N TYR A 75 -12.47 -5.54 -0.37
CA TYR A 75 -13.44 -4.70 0.35
C TYR A 75 -13.53 -3.27 -0.20
N HIS A 76 -12.53 -2.79 -0.94
CA HIS A 76 -12.53 -1.47 -1.57
C HIS A 76 -13.12 -1.45 -2.97
N GLN A 77 -13.39 -2.61 -3.58
CA GLN A 77 -13.97 -2.71 -4.94
C GLN A 77 -15.51 -2.71 -4.94
N GLY A 78 -16.13 -2.99 -3.80
CA GLY A 78 -17.60 -3.01 -3.63
C GLY A 78 -18.20 -1.80 -2.93
N ALA A 79 -17.43 -0.73 -2.74
CA ALA A 79 -17.81 0.50 -2.03
C ALA A 79 -17.76 1.73 -2.93
#